data_AF-A0A8X6GC79-F1
#
_entry.id   AF-A0A8X6GC79-F1
#
_cell.length_a   1.000
_cell.length_b   1.000
_cell.length_c   1.000
_cell.angle_alpha   90.00
_cell.angle_beta   90.00
_cell.angle_gamma   90.00
#
_symmetry.space_group_name_H-M   'P 1'
#
loop_
_entity.id
_entity.type
_entity.pdbx_description
1 polymer ?
#
loop_
_entity_poly.entity_id
_entity_poly.type
_entity_poly.pdbx_seq_one_letter_code
_entity_poly.pdbx_strand_id
1 'polypeptide(L)'
;MGIDLSALATNADKLDECIDKNKKREQDRKDEQLYGIIERKVKKEEHKREKPRSRDGTLKKCRRLFEEGASSEVLTKLEESLRGQEKYYRYYVQCFLPVLGKLIKQSKKISNETKEQAISEITYNSKYCSNSITHNQNDRRNSEDSEAESGYGSDVEDDHKVEISNEITNSNALLLKAIKNGNNRKFKKYLKDCTNVNGIKDEKGNNILHLIASLEKKQKCKFLGALIKTVTEEDLAQLVDSKNSKSQDALQVALINKITKEKHESHTIQDNDNTLKFLTKLLEHGASHDQLELPEESLKKLSKGQNEYYCKFLKKLAKKAELKQEIKIKTEAKVKEIVAHTVNTPNSNSDYPLHLAIKNNDKELFKELLQEGANISLEGANKNNALHHIALLKGEYKIKYLKLILDFEKKGVISSEKLHKAINAQNKDDKYPAQVALIRQTEKIPSKLKDFSRWVRSRPTKHYYTAEFCAELLQNGAENKSDHITIPKEHRKQKYYQTTKRIKDITGVSPDPENTRRT
;
A
#
# COMPACT_ATOMS: atom_id res chain seq x y z
N MET A 1 -19.68 72.43 -35.77
CA MET A 1 -18.67 71.88 -34.84
C MET A 1 -18.56 70.39 -35.10
N GLY A 2 -17.57 69.95 -35.87
CA GLY A 2 -17.34 68.53 -36.14
C GLY A 2 -16.67 67.88 -34.94
N ILE A 3 -17.23 66.79 -34.42
CA ILE A 3 -16.61 66.01 -33.34
C ILE A 3 -15.46 65.22 -33.96
N ASP A 4 -14.24 65.47 -33.47
CA ASP A 4 -13.05 64.75 -33.90
C ASP A 4 -13.04 63.34 -33.29
N LEU A 5 -13.48 62.36 -34.09
CA LEU A 5 -13.54 60.94 -33.71
C LEU A 5 -12.16 60.37 -33.36
N SER A 6 -11.07 60.93 -33.88
CA SER A 6 -9.71 60.49 -33.57
C SER A 6 -9.28 60.86 -32.15
N ALA A 7 -9.71 62.03 -31.67
CA ALA A 7 -9.47 62.49 -30.30
C ALA A 7 -10.27 61.67 -29.28
N LEU A 8 -11.49 61.23 -29.62
CA LEU A 8 -12.31 60.35 -28.79
C LEU A 8 -11.70 58.95 -28.62
N ALA A 9 -11.22 58.34 -29.71
CA ALA A 9 -10.54 57.04 -29.66
C ALA A 9 -9.25 57.12 -28.81
N THR A 10 -8.44 58.17 -29.04
CA THR A 10 -7.20 58.39 -28.27
C THR A 10 -7.46 58.59 -26.77
N ASN A 11 -8.57 59.23 -26.41
CA ASN A 11 -8.95 59.42 -25.01
C ASN A 11 -9.53 58.13 -24.38
N ALA A 12 -10.20 57.28 -25.15
CA ALA A 12 -10.64 55.96 -24.69
C ALA A 12 -9.44 55.04 -24.39
N ASP A 13 -8.43 55.01 -25.28
CA ASP A 13 -7.21 54.22 -25.08
C ASP A 13 -6.43 54.68 -23.83
N LYS A 14 -6.33 56.00 -23.62
CA LYS A 14 -5.72 56.57 -22.39
C LYS A 14 -6.51 56.25 -21.12
N LEU A 15 -7.84 56.15 -21.23
CA LEU A 15 -8.71 55.80 -20.11
C LEU A 15 -8.55 54.32 -19.75
N ASP A 16 -8.52 53.44 -20.74
CA ASP A 16 -8.27 52.00 -20.55
C ASP A 16 -6.88 51.75 -19.96
N GLU A 17 -5.85 52.46 -20.43
CA GLU A 17 -4.50 52.39 -19.84
C GLU A 17 -4.48 52.85 -18.38
N CYS A 18 -5.25 53.90 -18.02
CA CYS A 18 -5.39 54.36 -16.64
C CYS A 18 -6.18 53.35 -15.77
N ILE A 19 -7.21 52.73 -16.32
CA ILE A 19 -8.01 51.69 -15.63
C ILE A 19 -7.13 50.48 -15.32
N ASP A 20 -6.32 50.03 -16.26
CA ASP A 20 -5.43 48.88 -16.07
C ASP A 20 -4.28 49.18 -15.10
N LYS A 21 -3.71 50.40 -15.15
CA LYS A 21 -2.74 50.87 -14.13
C LYS A 21 -3.36 50.88 -12.74
N ASN A 22 -4.62 51.30 -12.60
CA ASN A 22 -5.31 51.32 -11.30
C ASN A 22 -5.65 49.92 -10.80
N LYS A 23 -6.13 49.01 -11.67
CA LYS A 23 -6.35 47.60 -11.32
C LYS A 23 -5.08 46.92 -10.85
N LYS A 24 -3.95 47.18 -11.54
CA LYS A 24 -2.64 46.65 -11.17
C LYS A 24 -2.19 47.17 -9.80
N ARG A 25 -2.32 48.47 -9.54
CA ARG A 25 -2.00 49.07 -8.22
C ARG A 25 -2.83 48.48 -7.08
N GLU A 26 -4.12 48.24 -7.31
CA GLU A 26 -4.99 47.60 -6.31
C GLU A 26 -4.64 46.12 -6.09
N GLN A 27 -4.21 45.42 -7.13
CA GLN A 27 -3.68 44.06 -7.04
C GLN A 27 -2.38 44.02 -6.23
N ASP A 28 -1.41 44.86 -6.58
CA ASP A 28 -0.11 44.96 -5.91
C ASP A 28 -0.29 45.26 -4.41
N ARG A 29 -1.24 46.15 -4.07
CA ARG A 29 -1.58 46.47 -2.68
C ARG A 29 -2.10 45.25 -1.90
N LYS A 30 -2.94 44.42 -2.52
CA LYS A 30 -3.47 43.19 -1.90
C LYS A 30 -2.36 42.14 -1.73
N ASP A 31 -1.47 42.06 -2.70
CA ASP A 31 -0.34 41.13 -2.70
C ASP A 31 0.68 41.49 -1.61
N GLU A 32 1.00 42.78 -1.44
CA GLU A 32 1.82 43.28 -0.34
C GLU A 32 1.19 43.01 1.03
N GLN A 33 -0.13 43.23 1.14
CA GLN A 33 -0.86 42.92 2.38
C GLN A 33 -0.84 41.43 2.70
N LEU A 34 -1.01 40.57 1.70
CA LEU A 34 -0.96 39.13 1.85
C LEU A 34 0.43 38.68 2.29
N TYR A 35 1.48 39.20 1.62
CA TYR A 35 2.88 38.94 1.96
C TYR A 35 3.17 39.28 3.42
N GLY A 36 2.89 40.52 3.84
CA GLY A 36 3.21 40.99 5.19
C GLY A 36 2.39 40.31 6.29
N ILE A 37 1.17 39.83 6.02
CA ILE A 37 0.36 39.08 7.00
C ILE A 37 0.93 37.68 7.23
N ILE A 38 1.34 36.99 6.15
CA ILE A 38 1.90 35.65 6.25
C ILE A 38 3.30 35.71 6.88
N GLU A 39 4.15 36.63 6.42
CA GLU A 39 5.51 36.80 6.94
C GLU A 39 5.51 37.03 8.46
N ARG A 40 4.69 37.97 8.96
CA ARG A 40 4.57 38.23 10.41
C ARG A 40 4.06 37.04 11.21
N LYS A 41 3.26 36.17 10.60
CA LYS A 41 2.77 34.95 11.26
C LYS A 41 3.84 33.88 11.32
N VAL A 42 4.64 33.76 10.26
CA VAL A 42 5.68 32.74 10.10
C VAL A 42 6.93 33.10 10.92
N LYS A 43 7.36 34.36 10.92
CA LYS A 43 8.56 34.85 11.63
C LYS A 43 8.34 35.09 13.14
N LYS A 44 7.34 34.48 13.76
CA LYS A 44 7.18 34.61 15.22
C LYS A 44 8.23 33.76 15.94
N GLU A 45 8.83 34.30 16.98
CA GLU A 45 9.85 33.59 17.77
C GLU A 45 9.31 32.29 18.37
N GLU A 46 8.08 32.32 18.87
CA GLU A 46 7.37 31.16 19.40
C GLU A 46 5.93 31.05 18.87
N HIS A 47 5.54 29.83 18.53
CA HIS A 47 4.16 29.50 18.19
C HIS A 47 3.55 28.71 19.34
N LYS A 48 2.38 29.16 19.85
CA LYS A 48 1.62 28.45 20.89
C LYS A 48 1.24 27.01 20.51
N ARG A 49 1.31 26.66 19.22
CA ARG A 49 1.00 25.34 18.67
C ARG A 49 1.86 25.07 17.44
N GLU A 50 2.12 23.79 17.19
CA GLU A 50 2.88 23.31 16.03
C GLU A 50 2.22 23.70 14.69
N LYS A 51 0.88 23.65 14.60
CA LYS A 51 0.11 24.05 13.41
C LYS A 51 -0.94 25.12 13.74
N PRO A 52 -1.19 26.09 12.83
CA PRO A 52 -2.26 27.05 13.00
C PRO A 52 -3.63 26.37 12.89
N ARG A 53 -4.60 26.79 13.70
CA ARG A 53 -5.98 26.28 13.63
C ARG A 53 -6.68 26.81 12.38
N SER A 54 -7.64 26.07 11.83
CA SER A 54 -8.51 26.55 10.74
C SER A 54 -9.25 27.85 11.06
N ARG A 55 -9.49 28.14 12.35
CA ARG A 55 -10.11 29.38 12.85
C ARG A 55 -9.13 30.52 13.13
N ASP A 56 -7.84 30.35 12.87
CA ASP A 56 -6.79 31.36 13.12
C ASP A 56 -7.08 32.66 12.37
N GLY A 57 -6.96 33.79 13.09
CA GLY A 57 -7.27 35.11 12.53
C GLY A 57 -6.39 35.48 11.33
N THR A 58 -5.13 35.04 11.30
CA THR A 58 -4.23 35.26 10.15
C THR A 58 -4.74 34.50 8.92
N LEU A 59 -5.06 33.21 9.08
CA LEU A 59 -5.55 32.39 7.97
C LEU A 59 -6.89 32.87 7.41
N LYS A 60 -7.77 33.40 8.27
CA LYS A 60 -9.02 34.05 7.82
C LYS A 60 -8.74 35.29 6.98
N LYS A 61 -7.74 36.10 7.35
CA LYS A 61 -7.35 37.30 6.58
C LYS A 61 -6.71 36.91 5.24
N CYS A 62 -5.83 35.91 5.21
CA CYS A 62 -5.26 35.39 3.97
C CYS A 62 -6.35 34.89 3.02
N ARG A 63 -7.34 34.14 3.52
CA ARG A 63 -8.49 33.71 2.71
C ARG A 63 -9.24 34.89 2.10
N ARG A 64 -9.53 35.95 2.88
CA ARG A 64 -10.24 37.13 2.36
C ARG A 64 -9.46 37.82 1.24
N LEU A 65 -8.14 37.97 1.40
CA LEU A 65 -7.29 38.56 0.36
C LEU A 65 -7.30 37.75 -0.93
N PHE A 66 -7.30 36.41 -0.85
CA PHE A 66 -7.51 35.56 -2.02
C PHE A 66 -8.93 35.67 -2.61
N GLU A 67 -9.96 35.88 -1.79
CA GLU A 67 -11.33 36.16 -2.26
C GLU A 67 -11.43 37.54 -2.94
N GLU A 68 -10.58 38.48 -2.56
CA GLU A 68 -10.48 39.84 -3.12
C GLU A 68 -9.55 39.91 -4.34
N GLY A 69 -8.94 38.79 -4.74
CA GLY A 69 -8.15 38.66 -5.97
C GLY A 69 -6.64 38.62 -5.79
N ALA A 70 -6.10 38.56 -4.56
CA ALA A 70 -4.65 38.47 -4.32
C ALA A 70 -4.00 37.31 -5.10
N SER A 71 -2.81 37.56 -5.67
CA SER A 71 -2.06 36.61 -6.49
C SER A 71 -1.48 35.49 -5.63
N SER A 72 -1.50 34.28 -6.18
CA SER A 72 -0.87 33.12 -5.55
C SER A 72 0.66 33.25 -5.53
N GLU A 73 1.26 33.95 -6.50
CA GLU A 73 2.72 34.16 -6.62
C GLU A 73 3.39 34.71 -5.35
N VAL A 74 2.63 35.42 -4.51
CA VAL A 74 3.05 35.89 -3.18
C VAL A 74 3.58 34.74 -2.31
N LEU A 75 2.97 33.55 -2.41
CA LEU A 75 3.37 32.37 -1.65
C LEU A 75 4.76 31.87 -2.06
N THR A 76 5.09 31.95 -3.35
CA THR A 76 6.40 31.59 -3.91
C THR A 76 7.46 32.62 -3.54
N LYS A 77 7.16 33.92 -3.72
CA LYS A 77 8.08 35.02 -3.32
C LYS A 77 8.43 34.94 -1.83
N LEU A 78 7.46 34.62 -0.98
CA LEU A 78 7.69 34.47 0.45
C LEU A 78 8.51 33.21 0.78
N GLU A 79 8.32 32.11 0.05
CA GLU A 79 9.17 30.93 0.19
C GLU A 79 10.64 31.27 -0.06
N GLU A 80 10.92 31.94 -1.18
CA GLU A 80 12.28 32.31 -1.59
C GLU A 80 12.97 33.18 -0.53
N SER A 81 12.26 34.16 0.02
CA SER A 81 12.75 35.02 1.11
C SER A 81 13.07 34.22 2.40
N LEU A 82 12.33 33.15 2.66
CA LEU A 82 12.48 32.34 3.87
C LEU A 82 13.54 31.24 3.74
N ARG A 83 13.98 30.88 2.52
CA ARG A 83 14.90 29.75 2.27
C ARG A 83 16.21 29.84 3.06
N GLY A 84 16.70 31.05 3.35
CA GLY A 84 17.89 31.28 4.18
C GLY A 84 17.67 31.20 5.70
N GLN A 85 16.43 30.98 6.16
CA GLN A 85 16.03 30.99 7.57
C GLN A 85 15.32 29.69 7.94
N GLU A 86 16.10 28.61 8.14
CA GLU A 86 15.62 27.23 8.26
C GLU A 86 14.44 27.05 9.22
N LYS A 87 14.48 27.68 10.41
CA LYS A 87 13.39 27.64 11.41
C LYS A 87 12.05 28.12 10.83
N TYR A 88 12.06 29.26 10.14
CA TYR A 88 10.84 29.87 9.60
C TYR A 88 10.38 29.23 8.30
N TYR A 89 11.34 28.83 7.45
CA TYR A 89 11.08 28.04 6.25
C TYR A 89 10.33 26.75 6.56
N ARG A 90 10.82 25.99 7.55
CA ARG A 90 10.22 24.73 7.97
C ARG A 90 8.78 24.92 8.46
N TYR A 91 8.55 25.92 9.31
CA TYR A 91 7.20 26.22 9.79
C TYR A 91 6.25 26.66 8.65
N TYR A 92 6.74 27.48 7.73
CA TYR A 92 5.96 27.92 6.57
C TYR A 92 5.48 26.74 5.72
N VAL A 93 6.40 25.87 5.31
CA VAL A 93 6.10 24.76 4.38
C VAL A 93 5.36 23.60 5.07
N GLN A 94 5.79 23.20 6.27
CA GLN A 94 5.25 21.99 6.93
C GLN A 94 3.99 22.27 7.76
N CYS A 95 3.81 23.50 8.24
CA CYS A 95 2.75 23.83 9.19
C CYS A 95 1.73 24.83 8.63
N PHE A 96 2.18 25.93 8.00
CA PHE A 96 1.29 27.00 7.57
C PHE A 96 0.60 26.72 6.22
N LEU A 97 1.37 26.44 5.16
CA LEU A 97 0.86 26.22 3.80
C LEU A 97 -0.17 25.08 3.70
N PRO A 98 -0.01 23.91 4.37
CA PRO A 98 -1.00 22.83 4.27
C PRO A 98 -2.36 23.20 4.85
N VAL A 99 -2.39 24.06 5.88
CA VAL A 99 -3.64 24.53 6.48
C VAL A 99 -4.26 25.61 5.60
N LEU A 100 -3.46 26.55 5.08
CA LEU A 100 -3.93 27.57 4.15
C LEU A 100 -4.50 26.96 2.86
N GLY A 101 -3.81 25.99 2.27
CA GLY A 101 -4.27 25.29 1.05
C GLY A 101 -5.61 24.57 1.24
N LYS A 102 -5.82 23.92 2.39
CA LYS A 102 -7.14 23.35 2.74
C LYS A 102 -8.21 24.43 2.84
N LEU A 103 -7.89 25.58 3.42
CA LEU A 103 -8.84 26.68 3.58
C LEU A 103 -9.19 27.36 2.25
N ILE A 104 -8.25 27.50 1.32
CA ILE A 104 -8.45 28.04 -0.03
C ILE A 104 -9.32 27.07 -0.84
N LYS A 105 -8.98 25.77 -0.82
CA LYS A 105 -9.75 24.71 -1.49
C LYS A 105 -11.22 24.65 -1.04
N GLN A 106 -11.48 24.96 0.22
CA GLN A 106 -12.83 24.97 0.79
C GLN A 106 -13.64 26.26 0.53
N SER A 107 -13.02 27.35 0.04
CA SER A 107 -13.77 28.58 -0.20
C SER A 107 -14.59 28.48 -1.49
N LYS A 108 -15.85 28.91 -1.43
CA LYS A 108 -16.74 28.99 -2.61
C LYS A 108 -16.56 30.30 -3.39
N LYS A 109 -15.90 31.31 -2.81
CA LYS A 109 -15.76 32.66 -3.37
C LYS A 109 -14.47 32.88 -4.17
N ILE A 110 -13.48 32.00 -4.02
CA ILE A 110 -12.23 32.04 -4.78
C ILE A 110 -12.45 31.31 -6.12
N SER A 111 -11.98 31.91 -7.24
CA SER A 111 -12.06 31.31 -8.57
C SER A 111 -11.33 29.95 -8.62
N ASN A 112 -11.72 29.07 -9.55
CA ASN A 112 -11.08 27.77 -9.67
C ASN A 112 -9.64 27.89 -10.18
N GLU A 113 -9.35 28.84 -11.05
CA GLU A 113 -8.00 29.14 -11.54
C GLU A 113 -7.06 29.53 -10.40
N THR A 114 -7.45 30.47 -9.53
CA THR A 114 -6.63 30.90 -8.39
C THR A 114 -6.45 29.77 -7.36
N LYS A 115 -7.45 28.89 -7.20
CA LYS A 115 -7.31 27.68 -6.36
C LYS A 115 -6.28 26.73 -6.92
N GLU A 116 -6.32 26.45 -8.22
CA GLU A 116 -5.40 25.53 -8.87
C GLU A 116 -3.97 26.08 -8.85
N GLN A 117 -3.78 27.38 -9.13
CA GLN A 117 -2.48 28.05 -9.05
C GLN A 117 -1.92 28.00 -7.62
N ALA A 118 -2.69 28.42 -6.61
CA ALA A 118 -2.24 28.40 -5.21
C ALA A 118 -1.97 26.97 -4.70
N ILE A 119 -2.77 25.97 -5.07
CA ILE A 119 -2.54 24.57 -4.68
C ILE A 119 -1.31 24.00 -5.39
N SER A 120 -1.10 24.35 -6.66
CA SER A 120 0.08 23.96 -7.44
C SER A 120 1.35 24.47 -6.78
N GLU A 121 1.40 25.76 -6.44
CA GLU A 121 2.52 26.38 -5.72
C GLU A 121 2.75 25.72 -4.35
N ILE A 122 1.70 25.55 -3.54
CA ILE A 122 1.80 24.85 -2.24
C ILE A 122 2.38 23.44 -2.41
N THR A 123 1.99 22.74 -3.47
CA THR A 123 2.45 21.38 -3.76
C THR A 123 3.90 21.37 -4.25
N TYR A 124 4.28 22.29 -5.13
CA TYR A 124 5.65 22.50 -5.60
C TYR A 124 6.60 22.77 -4.42
N ASN A 125 6.21 23.66 -3.52
CA ASN A 125 6.98 24.07 -2.35
C ASN A 125 7.14 22.91 -1.34
N SER A 126 6.14 22.03 -1.24
CA SER A 126 6.20 20.84 -0.37
C SER A 126 7.18 19.75 -0.86
N LYS A 127 7.44 19.66 -2.17
CA LYS A 127 8.39 18.69 -2.74
C LYS A 127 9.84 19.05 -2.42
N TYR A 128 10.19 20.33 -2.39
CA TYR A 128 11.55 20.80 -2.07
C TYR A 128 11.94 20.58 -0.61
N CYS A 129 10.97 20.51 0.32
CA CYS A 129 11.21 20.15 1.72
C CYS A 129 11.45 18.65 1.95
N SER A 130 11.18 17.79 0.97
CA SER A 130 11.32 16.33 1.12
C SER A 130 12.73 15.81 0.79
N ASN A 131 13.61 16.66 0.26
CA ASN A 131 14.98 16.29 -0.15
C ASN A 131 16.07 16.68 0.86
N SER A 132 15.70 17.20 2.02
CA SER A 132 16.59 17.42 3.16
C SER A 132 15.93 16.89 4.43
N ILE A 133 16.68 16.12 5.21
CA ILE A 133 16.29 15.41 6.45
C ILE A 133 15.93 13.93 6.24
N THR A 134 16.97 13.12 5.98
CA THR A 134 17.13 11.83 6.67
C THR A 134 17.73 12.11 8.05
N HIS A 135 17.34 11.30 9.05
CA HIS A 135 17.75 11.35 10.48
C HIS A 135 17.01 12.32 11.40
N ASN A 136 15.93 11.83 12.01
CA ASN A 136 15.86 11.52 13.45
C ASN A 136 14.38 11.35 13.82
N GLN A 137 13.93 10.10 13.93
CA GLN A 137 12.65 9.79 14.57
C GLN A 137 12.97 9.07 15.88
N ASN A 138 12.85 9.81 16.98
CA ASN A 138 12.59 9.25 18.30
C ASN A 138 11.49 10.10 18.95
N ASP A 139 10.45 9.39 19.37
CA ASP A 139 9.50 9.70 20.45
C ASP A 139 8.89 11.11 20.54
N ARG A 140 7.55 11.17 20.42
CA ARG A 140 6.67 11.05 21.60
C ARG A 140 5.20 11.01 21.17
N ARG A 141 4.50 10.02 21.71
CA ARG A 141 3.04 9.91 21.74
C ARG A 141 2.46 11.15 22.40
N ASN A 142 1.41 11.71 21.82
CA ASN A 142 0.31 12.27 22.59
C ASN A 142 -1.00 11.92 21.88
N SER A 143 -1.75 11.08 22.57
CA SER A 143 -3.17 10.82 22.40
C SER A 143 -3.93 12.12 22.56
N GLU A 144 -4.80 12.44 21.60
CA GLU A 144 -6.05 13.15 21.86
C GLU A 144 -7.00 12.89 20.70
N ASP A 145 -7.89 11.94 20.94
CA ASP A 145 -9.10 11.70 20.16
C ASP A 145 -9.90 13.00 20.05
N SER A 146 -10.25 13.38 18.82
CA SER A 146 -11.45 14.16 18.57
C SER A 146 -11.98 13.84 17.18
N GLU A 147 -12.90 12.88 17.17
CA GLU A 147 -13.86 12.71 16.10
C GLU A 147 -14.70 13.99 15.97
N ALA A 148 -14.39 14.79 14.95
CA ALA A 148 -15.25 15.88 14.51
C ALA A 148 -15.31 15.88 12.98
N GLU A 149 -16.02 14.91 12.41
CA GLU A 149 -16.44 14.96 11.01
C GLU A 149 -17.78 15.67 10.89
N SER A 150 -17.69 16.94 10.47
CA SER A 150 -18.81 17.76 10.02
C SER A 150 -19.52 17.09 8.84
N GLY A 151 -20.72 16.58 9.09
CA GLY A 151 -21.70 16.36 8.04
C GLY A 151 -22.36 17.69 7.70
N TYR A 152 -22.23 18.13 6.45
CA TYR A 152 -23.23 18.94 5.74
C TYR A 152 -22.96 18.73 4.25
N GLY A 153 -23.81 17.94 3.61
CA GLY A 153 -23.91 17.95 2.15
C GLY A 153 -24.60 19.26 1.75
N SER A 154 -23.96 20.05 0.90
CA SER A 154 -24.63 21.22 0.31
C SER A 154 -25.36 20.79 -0.96
N ASP A 155 -26.68 20.89 -0.93
CA ASP A 155 -27.53 20.95 -2.11
C ASP A 155 -27.15 22.21 -2.91
N VAL A 156 -26.90 22.05 -4.22
CA VAL A 156 -26.97 23.12 -5.21
C VAL A 156 -27.68 22.53 -6.43
N GLU A 157 -28.77 23.19 -6.80
CA GLU A 157 -29.51 23.05 -8.04
C GLU A 157 -28.71 23.77 -9.14
N ASP A 158 -28.55 23.12 -10.29
CA ASP A 158 -28.24 23.79 -11.54
C ASP A 158 -29.33 23.34 -12.49
N ASP A 159 -30.13 24.30 -12.91
CA ASP A 159 -31.23 24.12 -13.84
C ASP A 159 -30.81 24.63 -15.22
N HIS A 160 -31.28 23.88 -16.23
CA HIS A 160 -31.43 24.23 -17.66
C HIS A 160 -30.24 24.05 -18.62
N LYS A 161 -30.35 23.05 -19.52
CA LYS A 161 -30.67 23.28 -20.96
C LYS A 161 -31.17 21.98 -21.63
N VAL A 162 -32.14 22.16 -22.52
CA VAL A 162 -33.03 21.18 -23.18
C VAL A 162 -32.35 20.45 -24.34
N GLU A 163 -32.65 19.15 -24.53
CA GLU A 163 -32.81 18.51 -25.85
C GLU A 163 -33.60 17.18 -25.75
N ILE A 164 -34.80 17.20 -26.34
CA ILE A 164 -35.81 16.14 -26.27
C ILE A 164 -35.51 15.12 -27.37
N SER A 165 -34.65 14.17 -27.03
CA SER A 165 -34.41 12.87 -27.70
C SER A 165 -33.34 12.04 -26.95
N ASN A 166 -32.69 12.63 -25.93
CA ASN A 166 -31.60 12.07 -25.12
C ASN A 166 -31.97 11.73 -23.64
N GLU A 167 -33.27 11.66 -23.29
CA GLU A 167 -33.69 11.59 -21.88
C GLU A 167 -33.16 10.35 -21.11
N ILE A 168 -33.04 9.20 -21.77
CA ILE A 168 -32.56 7.95 -21.14
C ILE A 168 -31.03 7.97 -20.92
N THR A 169 -30.26 8.50 -21.87
CA THR A 169 -28.80 8.67 -21.75
C THR A 169 -28.44 9.76 -20.75
N ASN A 170 -29.24 10.83 -20.66
CA ASN A 170 -29.04 11.90 -19.68
C ASN A 170 -29.34 11.43 -18.26
N SER A 171 -30.43 10.69 -18.03
CA SER A 171 -30.77 10.14 -16.71
C SER A 171 -29.70 9.18 -16.17
N ASN A 172 -29.19 8.28 -17.01
CA ASN A 172 -28.10 7.37 -16.66
C ASN A 172 -26.80 8.12 -16.33
N ALA A 173 -26.46 9.14 -17.12
CA ALA A 173 -25.30 10.00 -16.85
C ALA A 173 -25.46 10.79 -15.54
N LEU A 174 -26.66 11.30 -15.25
CA LEU A 174 -27.00 11.99 -14.00
C LEU A 174 -26.90 11.05 -12.78
N LEU A 175 -27.33 9.79 -12.92
CA LEU A 175 -27.20 8.77 -11.88
C LEU A 175 -25.72 8.49 -11.57
N LEU A 176 -24.90 8.21 -12.59
CA LEU A 176 -23.46 7.98 -12.42
C LEU A 176 -22.76 9.21 -11.82
N LYS A 177 -23.12 10.42 -12.25
CA LYS A 177 -22.61 11.68 -11.69
C LYS A 177 -23.01 11.86 -10.23
N ALA A 178 -24.23 11.49 -9.84
CA ALA A 178 -24.68 11.53 -8.45
C ALA A 178 -23.87 10.59 -7.55
N ILE A 179 -23.53 9.39 -8.04
CA ILE A 179 -22.65 8.45 -7.33
C ILE A 179 -21.25 9.06 -7.19
N LYS A 180 -20.62 9.49 -8.30
CA LYS A 180 -19.26 10.08 -8.26
C LYS A 180 -19.15 11.27 -7.29
N ASN A 181 -20.22 12.07 -7.17
CA ASN A 181 -20.28 13.21 -6.26
C ASN A 181 -20.69 12.84 -4.82
N GLY A 182 -21.00 11.58 -4.53
CA GLY A 182 -21.46 11.12 -3.21
C GLY A 182 -22.83 11.69 -2.80
N ASN A 183 -23.65 12.15 -3.76
CA ASN A 183 -24.97 12.73 -3.49
C ASN A 183 -26.06 11.66 -3.39
N ASN A 184 -26.28 11.15 -2.17
CA ASN A 184 -27.25 10.08 -1.90
C ASN A 184 -28.72 10.49 -2.19
N ARG A 185 -29.07 11.78 -2.09
CA ARG A 185 -30.43 12.25 -2.37
C ARG A 185 -30.72 12.16 -3.87
N LYS A 186 -29.84 12.75 -4.69
CA LYS A 186 -29.95 12.69 -6.15
C LYS A 186 -29.85 11.24 -6.65
N PHE A 187 -28.96 10.44 -6.07
CA PHE A 187 -28.85 9.01 -6.36
C PHE A 187 -30.18 8.28 -6.15
N LYS A 188 -30.83 8.43 -4.98
CA LYS A 188 -32.13 7.79 -4.71
C LYS A 188 -33.24 8.27 -5.65
N LYS A 189 -33.24 9.55 -6.03
CA LYS A 189 -34.21 10.10 -6.97
C LYS A 189 -34.05 9.42 -8.33
N TYR A 190 -32.87 9.53 -8.93
CA TYR A 190 -32.60 8.98 -10.26
C TYR A 190 -32.68 7.46 -10.31
N LEU A 191 -32.37 6.77 -9.20
CA LEU A 191 -32.48 5.32 -9.14
C LEU A 191 -33.92 4.82 -9.17
N LYS A 192 -34.88 5.57 -8.60
CA LYS A 192 -36.31 5.23 -8.67
C LYS A 192 -36.87 5.38 -10.08
N ASP A 193 -36.35 6.36 -10.81
CA ASP A 193 -36.79 6.68 -12.17
C ASP A 193 -36.12 5.76 -13.22
N CYS A 194 -35.28 4.80 -12.78
CA CYS A 194 -34.48 3.95 -13.63
C CYS A 194 -35.12 2.57 -13.82
N THR A 195 -35.38 2.18 -15.07
CA THR A 195 -36.03 0.90 -15.41
C THR A 195 -35.05 -0.25 -15.66
N ASN A 196 -33.79 0.03 -16.00
CA ASN A 196 -32.75 -0.99 -16.21
C ASN A 196 -31.40 -0.51 -15.66
N VAL A 197 -31.01 -1.05 -14.51
CA VAL A 197 -29.76 -0.70 -13.82
C VAL A 197 -28.52 -1.42 -14.39
N ASN A 198 -28.70 -2.58 -15.04
CA ASN A 198 -27.59 -3.43 -15.50
C ASN A 198 -26.89 -2.88 -16.75
N GLY A 199 -27.64 -2.14 -17.57
CA GLY A 199 -27.11 -1.45 -18.76
C GLY A 199 -26.26 -0.22 -18.46
N ILE A 200 -26.26 0.26 -17.21
CA ILE A 200 -25.63 1.53 -16.84
C ILE A 200 -24.16 1.31 -16.48
N LYS A 201 -23.27 1.74 -17.37
CA LYS A 201 -21.82 1.65 -17.18
C LYS A 201 -21.15 2.99 -17.50
N ASP A 202 -20.05 3.29 -16.82
CA ASP A 202 -19.18 4.41 -17.21
C ASP A 202 -18.24 4.03 -18.37
N GLU A 203 -17.45 4.99 -18.86
CA GLU A 203 -16.44 4.80 -19.92
C GLU A 203 -15.42 3.69 -19.61
N LYS A 204 -15.22 3.35 -18.33
CA LYS A 204 -14.30 2.30 -17.89
C LYS A 204 -15.01 0.95 -17.71
N GLY A 205 -16.29 0.87 -18.07
CA GLY A 205 -17.13 -0.31 -17.87
C GLY A 205 -17.57 -0.53 -16.43
N ASN A 206 -17.38 0.43 -15.53
CA ASN A 206 -17.84 0.33 -14.14
C ASN A 206 -19.36 0.49 -14.09
N ASN A 207 -20.05 -0.50 -13.56
CA ASN A 207 -21.46 -0.37 -13.24
C ASN A 207 -21.68 0.49 -11.97
N ILE A 208 -22.94 0.64 -11.57
CA ILE A 208 -23.35 1.34 -10.34
C ILE A 208 -22.59 0.84 -9.10
N LEU A 209 -22.47 -0.49 -8.94
CA LEU A 209 -21.85 -1.11 -7.76
C LEU A 209 -20.33 -0.88 -7.69
N HIS A 210 -19.61 -0.92 -8.81
CA HIS A 210 -18.18 -0.58 -8.89
C HIS A 210 -17.92 0.88 -8.45
N LEU A 211 -18.80 1.80 -8.84
CA LEU A 211 -18.72 3.19 -8.43
C LEU A 211 -19.02 3.37 -6.94
N ILE A 212 -20.04 2.67 -6.43
CA ILE A 212 -20.34 2.64 -4.99
C ILE A 212 -19.18 2.06 -4.19
N ALA A 213 -18.54 0.99 -4.66
CA ALA A 213 -17.37 0.37 -4.04
C ALA A 213 -16.19 1.36 -3.89
N SER A 214 -16.08 2.30 -4.83
CA SER A 214 -15.06 3.35 -4.87
C SER A 214 -15.35 4.55 -3.97
N LEU A 215 -16.57 4.66 -3.42
CA LEU A 215 -16.92 5.72 -2.47
C LEU A 215 -16.15 5.62 -1.16
N GLU A 216 -16.00 6.74 -0.47
CA GLU A 216 -15.25 6.79 0.78
C GLU A 216 -16.12 6.52 2.02
N LYS A 217 -15.51 5.89 3.03
CA LYS A 217 -16.05 5.79 4.40
C LYS A 217 -17.47 5.22 4.43
N LYS A 218 -18.38 5.85 5.19
CA LYS A 218 -19.78 5.46 5.35
C LYS A 218 -20.64 5.64 4.10
N GLN A 219 -20.17 6.36 3.06
CA GLN A 219 -20.97 6.61 1.86
C GLN A 219 -21.26 5.32 1.11
N LYS A 220 -20.26 4.45 0.89
CA LYS A 220 -20.46 3.17 0.18
C LYS A 220 -21.56 2.32 0.81
N CYS A 221 -21.60 2.24 2.14
CA CYS A 221 -22.64 1.49 2.86
C CYS A 221 -24.03 2.12 2.72
N LYS A 222 -24.12 3.46 2.74
CA LYS A 222 -25.40 4.18 2.58
C LYS A 222 -25.97 4.02 1.17
N PHE A 223 -25.11 4.09 0.16
CA PHE A 223 -25.49 3.92 -1.24
C PHE A 223 -25.87 2.47 -1.54
N LEU A 224 -25.06 1.50 -1.07
CA LEU A 224 -25.40 0.08 -1.19
C LEU A 224 -26.75 -0.24 -0.55
N GLY A 225 -27.00 0.26 0.67
CA GLY A 225 -28.28 0.06 1.34
C GLY A 225 -29.46 0.77 0.66
N ALA A 226 -29.23 1.79 -0.17
CA ALA A 226 -30.27 2.38 -1.00
C ALA A 226 -30.52 1.52 -2.25
N LEU A 227 -29.46 1.03 -2.89
CA LEU A 227 -29.52 0.16 -4.06
C LEU A 227 -30.28 -1.15 -3.77
N ILE A 228 -29.92 -1.83 -2.68
CA ILE A 228 -30.57 -3.09 -2.24
C ILE A 228 -32.08 -2.89 -1.98
N LYS A 229 -32.51 -1.69 -1.56
CA LYS A 229 -33.92 -1.42 -1.25
C LYS A 229 -34.77 -1.13 -2.49
N THR A 230 -34.14 -0.78 -3.60
CA THR A 230 -34.84 -0.30 -4.81
C THR A 230 -34.76 -1.28 -5.97
N VAL A 231 -33.67 -2.03 -6.07
CA VAL A 231 -33.38 -2.95 -7.18
C VAL A 231 -33.83 -4.37 -6.85
N THR A 232 -34.25 -5.13 -7.86
CA THR A 232 -34.63 -6.53 -7.71
C THR A 232 -33.44 -7.41 -7.32
N GLU A 233 -33.69 -8.58 -6.73
CA GLU A 233 -32.60 -9.51 -6.38
C GLU A 233 -31.84 -10.01 -7.62
N GLU A 234 -32.54 -10.22 -8.74
CA GLU A 234 -31.94 -10.67 -10.01
C GLU A 234 -31.00 -9.61 -10.60
N ASP A 235 -31.45 -8.35 -10.66
CA ASP A 235 -30.60 -7.24 -11.13
C ASP A 235 -29.40 -7.04 -10.20
N LEU A 236 -29.60 -7.17 -8.90
CA LEU A 236 -28.51 -7.04 -7.93
C LEU A 236 -27.46 -8.14 -8.13
N ALA A 237 -27.87 -9.38 -8.36
CA ALA A 237 -26.96 -10.49 -8.66
C ALA A 237 -26.16 -10.22 -9.95
N GLN A 238 -26.82 -9.74 -11.01
CA GLN A 238 -26.13 -9.36 -12.25
C GLN A 238 -25.12 -8.22 -12.04
N LEU A 239 -25.46 -7.21 -11.23
CA LEU A 239 -24.54 -6.12 -10.90
C LEU A 239 -23.33 -6.59 -10.10
N VAL A 240 -23.53 -7.56 -9.19
CA VAL A 240 -22.48 -8.13 -8.36
C VAL A 240 -21.47 -8.93 -9.20
N ASP A 241 -21.95 -9.74 -10.14
CA ASP A 241 -21.10 -10.62 -10.95
C ASP A 241 -20.46 -9.93 -12.17
N SER A 242 -20.95 -8.75 -12.54
CA SER A 242 -20.41 -8.03 -13.71
C SER A 242 -18.96 -7.57 -13.48
N LYS A 243 -18.16 -7.65 -14.54
CA LYS A 243 -16.76 -7.20 -14.56
C LYS A 243 -16.61 -5.89 -15.34
N ASN A 244 -15.73 -5.01 -14.87
CA ASN A 244 -15.34 -3.79 -15.57
C ASN A 244 -14.28 -4.07 -16.66
N SER A 245 -13.77 -3.01 -17.32
CA SER A 245 -12.73 -3.13 -18.36
C SER A 245 -11.41 -3.75 -17.87
N LYS A 246 -11.15 -3.73 -16.56
CA LYS A 246 -9.98 -4.39 -15.94
C LYS A 246 -10.27 -5.82 -15.49
N SER A 247 -11.39 -6.38 -15.91
CA SER A 247 -11.88 -7.70 -15.47
C SER A 247 -12.08 -7.82 -13.95
N GLN A 248 -12.36 -6.69 -13.29
CA GLN A 248 -12.60 -6.63 -11.84
C GLN A 248 -14.09 -6.52 -11.56
N ASP A 249 -14.56 -7.19 -10.51
CA ASP A 249 -15.89 -7.00 -9.96
C ASP A 249 -15.91 -5.90 -8.87
N ALA A 250 -17.10 -5.54 -8.39
CA ALA A 250 -17.26 -4.48 -7.39
C ALA A 250 -16.65 -4.84 -6.03
N LEU A 251 -16.59 -6.14 -5.68
CA LEU A 251 -16.00 -6.64 -4.44
C LEU A 251 -14.48 -6.45 -4.49
N GLN A 252 -13.84 -6.86 -5.58
CA GLN A 252 -12.42 -6.66 -5.86
C GLN A 252 -12.06 -5.18 -5.91
N VAL A 253 -12.87 -4.33 -6.55
CA VAL A 253 -12.65 -2.87 -6.56
C VAL A 253 -12.66 -2.30 -5.13
N ALA A 254 -13.59 -2.74 -4.28
CA ALA A 254 -13.63 -2.31 -2.88
C ALA A 254 -12.39 -2.77 -2.09
N LEU A 255 -11.94 -4.01 -2.31
CA LEU A 255 -10.73 -4.57 -1.69
C LEU A 255 -9.48 -3.80 -2.14
N ILE A 256 -9.26 -3.64 -3.45
CA ILE A 256 -8.12 -2.92 -4.02
C ILE A 256 -8.06 -1.50 -3.48
N ASN A 257 -9.17 -0.78 -3.48
CA ASN A 257 -9.24 0.57 -2.94
C ASN A 257 -8.94 0.63 -1.44
N LYS A 258 -9.21 -0.41 -0.66
CA LYS A 258 -8.85 -0.47 0.76
C LYS A 258 -7.37 -0.79 0.97
N ILE A 259 -6.83 -1.73 0.20
CA ILE A 259 -5.47 -2.24 0.34
C ILE A 259 -4.44 -1.25 -0.22
N THR A 260 -4.76 -0.51 -1.28
CA THR A 260 -3.81 0.39 -1.95
C THR A 260 -3.74 1.79 -1.34
N LYS A 261 -4.75 2.22 -0.57
CA LYS A 261 -4.96 3.62 -0.18
C LYS A 261 -4.22 4.05 1.09
N GLU A 262 -3.90 3.12 1.99
CA GLU A 262 -3.32 3.43 3.30
C GLU A 262 -1.84 3.03 3.36
N LYS A 263 -0.99 3.90 3.97
CA LYS A 263 0.25 3.41 4.58
C LYS A 263 -0.19 2.59 5.79
N HIS A 264 -0.13 1.27 5.69
CA HIS A 264 -0.57 0.32 6.73
C HIS A 264 0.41 0.27 7.91
N GLU A 265 0.73 1.42 8.48
CA GLU A 265 1.63 1.55 9.65
C GLU A 265 0.95 1.05 10.94
N SER A 266 -0.38 1.10 11.00
CA SER A 266 -1.17 0.41 12.03
C SER A 266 -1.81 -0.84 11.43
N HIS A 267 -1.35 -2.02 11.86
CA HIS A 267 -1.92 -3.31 11.45
C HIS A 267 -3.32 -3.59 12.02
N THR A 268 -3.90 -2.64 12.76
CA THR A 268 -5.17 -2.84 13.46
C THR A 268 -6.35 -2.42 12.60
N ILE A 269 -6.99 -3.39 11.95
CA ILE A 269 -8.25 -3.18 11.25
C ILE A 269 -9.37 -3.03 12.29
N GLN A 270 -10.19 -1.99 12.21
CA GLN A 270 -11.28 -1.75 13.16
C GLN A 270 -12.48 -2.70 12.88
N ASP A 271 -13.19 -3.13 13.92
CA ASP A 271 -14.38 -4.00 13.76
C ASP A 271 -15.53 -3.30 13.02
N ASN A 272 -15.63 -1.97 13.17
CA ASN A 272 -16.66 -1.15 12.55
C ASN A 272 -16.30 -0.67 11.14
N ASP A 273 -15.22 -1.19 10.51
CA ASP A 273 -14.72 -0.77 9.20
C ASP A 273 -15.82 -0.83 8.13
N ASN A 274 -15.96 0.27 7.38
CA ASN A 274 -17.03 0.42 6.40
C ASN A 274 -16.84 -0.46 5.16
N THR A 275 -15.60 -0.82 4.81
CA THR A 275 -15.32 -1.76 3.73
C THR A 275 -15.66 -3.17 4.19
N LEU A 276 -15.32 -3.58 5.42
CA LEU A 276 -15.80 -4.86 5.97
C LEU A 276 -17.32 -4.98 5.90
N LYS A 277 -18.05 -3.97 6.40
CA LYS A 277 -19.53 -3.93 6.34
C LYS A 277 -20.07 -3.98 4.91
N PHE A 278 -19.41 -3.30 3.98
CA PHE A 278 -19.78 -3.31 2.57
C PHE A 278 -19.62 -4.71 1.96
N LEU A 279 -18.48 -5.37 2.18
CA LEU A 279 -18.21 -6.71 1.65
C LEU A 279 -19.14 -7.76 2.28
N THR A 280 -19.41 -7.68 3.58
CA THR A 280 -20.40 -8.55 4.24
C THR A 280 -21.75 -8.51 3.53
N LYS A 281 -22.24 -7.31 3.22
CA LYS A 281 -23.53 -7.15 2.52
C LYS A 281 -23.49 -7.68 1.09
N LEU A 282 -22.39 -7.52 0.38
CA LEU A 282 -22.27 -8.10 -0.97
C LEU A 282 -22.35 -9.63 -0.92
N LEU A 283 -21.62 -10.26 0.00
CA LEU A 283 -21.67 -11.72 0.19
C LEU A 283 -23.07 -12.22 0.59
N GLU A 284 -23.81 -11.44 1.40
CA GLU A 284 -25.21 -11.74 1.76
C GLU A 284 -26.18 -11.66 0.58
N HIS A 285 -25.84 -10.86 -0.44
CA HIS A 285 -26.67 -10.60 -1.62
C HIS A 285 -26.10 -11.25 -2.89
N GLY A 286 -25.43 -12.41 -2.75
CA GLY A 286 -25.08 -13.28 -3.87
C GLY A 286 -23.68 -13.09 -4.45
N ALA A 287 -22.82 -12.25 -3.86
CA ALA A 287 -21.43 -12.16 -4.31
C ALA A 287 -20.70 -13.49 -4.12
N SER A 288 -20.11 -13.98 -5.20
CA SER A 288 -19.30 -15.19 -5.15
C SER A 288 -18.11 -14.99 -4.23
N HIS A 289 -17.82 -16.00 -3.41
CA HIS A 289 -16.63 -16.03 -2.56
C HIS A 289 -15.33 -15.98 -3.38
N ASP A 290 -15.35 -16.41 -4.65
CA ASP A 290 -14.20 -16.32 -5.55
C ASP A 290 -13.78 -14.88 -5.86
N GLN A 291 -14.71 -13.93 -5.73
CA GLN A 291 -14.44 -12.50 -5.91
C GLN A 291 -13.59 -11.91 -4.77
N LEU A 292 -13.39 -12.64 -3.66
CA LEU A 292 -12.49 -12.22 -2.58
C LEU A 292 -11.01 -12.25 -3.00
N GLU A 293 -10.68 -13.05 -4.01
CA GLU A 293 -9.32 -13.14 -4.53
C GLU A 293 -9.02 -11.97 -5.45
N LEU A 294 -7.90 -11.29 -5.19
CA LEU A 294 -7.43 -10.23 -6.07
C LEU A 294 -6.83 -10.82 -7.36
N PRO A 295 -7.00 -10.14 -8.52
CA PRO A 295 -6.32 -10.56 -9.75
C PRO A 295 -4.81 -10.67 -9.56
N GLU A 296 -4.15 -11.66 -10.18
CA GLU A 296 -2.70 -11.90 -10.04
C GLU A 296 -1.86 -10.64 -10.28
N GLU A 297 -2.25 -9.85 -11.28
CA GLU A 297 -1.55 -8.63 -11.66
C GLU A 297 -1.60 -7.57 -10.54
N SER A 298 -2.66 -7.60 -9.72
CA SER A 298 -2.79 -6.74 -8.54
C SER A 298 -1.95 -7.29 -7.39
N LEU A 299 -1.98 -8.60 -7.12
CA LEU A 299 -1.16 -9.25 -6.09
C LEU A 299 0.34 -9.01 -6.28
N LYS A 300 0.84 -9.13 -7.53
CA LYS A 300 2.25 -8.90 -7.87
C LYS A 300 2.71 -7.45 -7.63
N LYS A 301 1.79 -6.48 -7.67
CA LYS A 301 2.07 -5.04 -7.46
C LYS A 301 2.02 -4.62 -5.99
N LEU A 302 1.49 -5.46 -5.10
CA LEU A 302 1.39 -5.14 -3.68
C LEU A 302 2.77 -5.18 -3.01
N SER A 303 3.05 -4.18 -2.17
CA SER A 303 4.21 -4.19 -1.28
C SER A 303 4.04 -5.23 -0.17
N LYS A 304 5.14 -5.60 0.51
CA LYS A 304 5.12 -6.54 1.65
C LYS A 304 4.05 -6.18 2.69
N GLY A 305 3.98 -4.92 3.11
CA GLY A 305 3.01 -4.45 4.09
C GLY A 305 1.56 -4.50 3.59
N GLN A 306 1.33 -4.31 2.29
CA GLN A 306 0.00 -4.42 1.69
C GLN A 306 -0.47 -5.89 1.61
N ASN A 307 0.43 -6.83 1.30
CA ASN A 307 0.11 -8.26 1.32
C ASN A 307 -0.24 -8.74 2.73
N GLU A 308 0.56 -8.37 3.74
CA GLU A 308 0.25 -8.68 5.13
C GLU A 308 -1.09 -8.09 5.57
N TYR A 309 -1.35 -6.83 5.18
CA TYR A 309 -2.63 -6.18 5.47
C TYR A 309 -3.81 -6.90 4.81
N TYR A 310 -3.67 -7.27 3.54
CA TYR A 310 -4.69 -7.99 2.79
C TYR A 310 -5.08 -9.31 3.46
N CYS A 311 -4.10 -10.15 3.81
CA CYS A 311 -4.35 -11.41 4.52
C CYS A 311 -5.04 -11.16 5.87
N LYS A 312 -4.58 -10.17 6.66
CA LYS A 312 -5.22 -9.79 7.93
C LYS A 312 -6.67 -9.31 7.74
N PHE A 313 -6.91 -8.55 6.68
CA PHE A 313 -8.23 -8.01 6.34
C PHE A 313 -9.22 -9.10 5.99
N LEU A 314 -8.83 -10.05 5.13
CA LEU A 314 -9.66 -11.20 4.78
C LEU A 314 -9.93 -12.11 5.98
N LYS A 315 -8.92 -12.40 6.81
CA LYS A 315 -9.11 -13.16 8.05
C LYS A 315 -10.11 -12.48 9.00
N LYS A 316 -10.12 -11.15 9.05
CA LYS A 316 -11.08 -10.40 9.86
C LYS A 316 -12.48 -10.43 9.27
N LEU A 317 -12.60 -10.34 7.94
CA LEU A 317 -13.88 -10.52 7.25
C LEU A 317 -14.48 -11.91 7.53
N ALA A 318 -13.68 -12.97 7.49
CA ALA A 318 -14.13 -14.33 7.78
C ALA A 318 -14.64 -14.51 9.22
N LYS A 319 -14.08 -13.77 10.18
CA LYS A 319 -14.48 -13.83 11.60
C LYS A 319 -15.67 -12.96 11.96
N LYS A 320 -16.23 -12.22 11.01
CA LYS A 320 -17.25 -11.21 11.28
C LYS A 320 -18.56 -11.87 11.74
N ALA A 321 -19.11 -11.38 12.85
CA ALA A 321 -20.25 -12.03 13.51
C ALA A 321 -21.58 -11.89 12.74
N GLU A 322 -21.72 -10.87 11.88
CA GLU A 322 -22.99 -10.65 11.17
C GLU A 322 -23.18 -11.58 9.96
N LEU A 323 -22.15 -12.33 9.54
CA LEU A 323 -22.29 -13.29 8.44
C LEU A 323 -23.18 -14.46 8.88
N LYS A 324 -24.19 -14.78 8.06
CA LYS A 324 -24.95 -16.03 8.18
C LYS A 324 -23.99 -17.22 8.20
N GLN A 325 -24.29 -18.23 9.03
CA GLN A 325 -23.37 -19.34 9.30
C GLN A 325 -22.88 -20.05 8.02
N GLU A 326 -23.75 -20.28 7.05
CA GLU A 326 -23.39 -20.91 5.77
C GLU A 326 -22.38 -20.06 4.96
N ILE A 327 -22.65 -18.76 4.84
CA ILE A 327 -21.77 -17.81 4.15
C ILE A 327 -20.43 -17.75 4.86
N LYS A 328 -20.45 -17.72 6.19
CA LYS A 328 -19.24 -17.68 7.02
C LYS A 328 -18.33 -18.87 6.78
N ILE A 329 -18.87 -20.09 6.75
CA ILE A 329 -18.06 -21.31 6.48
C ILE A 329 -17.42 -21.24 5.09
N LYS A 330 -18.19 -20.85 4.07
CA LYS A 330 -17.68 -20.68 2.70
C LYS A 330 -16.61 -19.58 2.63
N THR A 331 -16.81 -18.45 3.32
CA THR A 331 -15.83 -17.36 3.42
C THR A 331 -14.56 -17.82 4.13
N GLU A 332 -14.67 -18.54 5.25
CA GLU A 332 -13.50 -19.06 5.97
C GLU A 332 -12.69 -20.04 5.11
N ALA A 333 -13.36 -20.94 4.39
CA ALA A 333 -12.71 -21.88 3.48
C ALA A 333 -11.97 -21.12 2.35
N LYS A 334 -12.65 -20.19 1.69
CA LYS A 334 -12.05 -19.44 0.59
C LYS A 334 -10.94 -18.49 1.06
N VAL A 335 -11.06 -17.87 2.22
CA VAL A 335 -10.00 -17.04 2.80
C VAL A 335 -8.76 -17.88 3.13
N LYS A 336 -8.91 -19.12 3.60
CA LYS A 336 -7.77 -20.04 3.80
C LYS A 336 -7.06 -20.34 2.49
N GLU A 337 -7.82 -20.63 1.43
CA GLU A 337 -7.29 -20.85 0.08
C GLU A 337 -6.52 -19.63 -0.43
N ILE A 338 -7.12 -18.43 -0.35
CA ILE A 338 -6.51 -17.18 -0.80
C ILE A 338 -5.25 -16.87 0.00
N VAL A 339 -5.26 -17.05 1.32
CA VAL A 339 -4.08 -16.84 2.17
C VAL A 339 -2.97 -17.80 1.75
N ALA A 340 -3.28 -19.09 1.56
CA ALA A 340 -2.32 -20.08 1.09
C ALA A 340 -1.78 -19.76 -0.31
N HIS A 341 -2.61 -19.27 -1.23
CA HIS A 341 -2.15 -18.80 -2.54
C HIS A 341 -1.21 -17.61 -2.39
N THR A 342 -1.61 -16.60 -1.61
CA THR A 342 -0.88 -15.33 -1.43
C THR A 342 0.51 -15.53 -0.82
N VAL A 343 0.65 -16.38 0.21
CA VAL A 343 1.96 -16.67 0.82
C VAL A 343 2.90 -17.45 -0.10
N ASN A 344 2.34 -18.07 -1.15
CA ASN A 344 3.04 -18.84 -2.17
C ASN A 344 3.19 -18.07 -3.49
N THR A 345 2.75 -16.81 -3.58
CA THR A 345 3.00 -15.96 -4.73
C THR A 345 4.31 -15.19 -4.53
N PRO A 346 5.26 -15.22 -5.48
CA PRO A 346 6.47 -14.41 -5.38
C PRO A 346 6.17 -12.93 -5.65
N ASN A 347 6.98 -12.06 -5.05
CA ASN A 347 6.93 -10.62 -5.39
C ASN A 347 7.53 -10.35 -6.78
N SER A 348 7.56 -9.07 -7.18
CA SER A 348 8.15 -8.63 -8.46
C SER A 348 9.62 -9.01 -8.67
N ASN A 349 10.35 -9.35 -7.61
CA ASN A 349 11.76 -9.78 -7.65
C ASN A 349 11.91 -11.30 -7.64
N SER A 350 10.82 -12.06 -7.83
CA SER A 350 10.80 -13.53 -7.72
C SER A 350 11.20 -14.04 -6.33
N ASP A 351 11.04 -13.21 -5.29
CA ASP A 351 11.26 -13.59 -3.90
C ASP A 351 9.93 -14.00 -3.25
N TYR A 352 9.88 -15.21 -2.71
CA TYR A 352 8.75 -15.67 -1.92
C TYR A 352 8.80 -15.09 -0.50
N PRO A 353 7.63 -14.79 0.12
CA PRO A 353 7.56 -14.30 1.50
C PRO A 353 8.37 -15.13 2.49
N LEU A 354 8.33 -16.47 2.34
CA LEU A 354 9.06 -17.39 3.20
C LEU A 354 10.58 -17.25 3.06
N HIS A 355 11.09 -17.04 1.83
CA HIS A 355 12.51 -16.80 1.58
C HIS A 355 12.99 -15.48 2.20
N LEU A 356 12.16 -14.44 2.14
CA LEU A 356 12.44 -13.14 2.76
C LEU A 356 12.50 -13.25 4.29
N ALA A 357 11.60 -14.03 4.91
CA ALA A 357 11.63 -14.26 6.35
C ALA A 357 12.96 -14.92 6.80
N ILE A 358 13.46 -15.88 6.02
CA ILE A 358 14.77 -16.51 6.27
C ILE A 358 15.91 -15.50 6.09
N LYS A 359 15.95 -14.76 4.97
CA LYS A 359 16.99 -13.76 4.66
C LYS A 359 17.08 -12.68 5.75
N ASN A 360 15.93 -12.25 6.29
CA ASN A 360 15.84 -11.23 7.33
C ASN A 360 15.97 -11.78 8.76
N ASN A 361 16.15 -13.09 8.94
CA ASN A 361 16.15 -13.76 10.24
C ASN A 361 14.90 -13.46 11.08
N ASP A 362 13.75 -13.33 10.42
CA ASP A 362 12.45 -13.08 11.03
C ASP A 362 11.78 -14.42 11.37
N LYS A 363 12.09 -14.93 12.56
CA LYS A 363 11.63 -16.25 13.01
C LYS A 363 10.12 -16.31 13.23
N GLU A 364 9.50 -15.22 13.71
CA GLU A 364 8.07 -15.21 13.99
C GLU A 364 7.27 -15.15 12.70
N LEU A 365 7.65 -14.29 11.75
CA LEU A 365 7.05 -14.29 10.42
C LEU A 365 7.22 -15.64 9.71
N PHE A 366 8.37 -16.29 9.86
CA PHE A 366 8.60 -17.62 9.29
C PHE A 366 7.61 -18.67 9.81
N LYS A 367 7.35 -18.69 11.13
CA LYS A 367 6.35 -19.61 11.72
C LYS A 367 4.95 -19.28 11.25
N GLU A 368 4.58 -18.01 11.21
CA GLU A 368 3.26 -17.56 10.75
C GLU A 368 3.02 -18.00 9.31
N LEU A 369 3.99 -17.80 8.42
CA LEU A 369 3.90 -18.22 7.01
C LEU A 369 3.76 -19.75 6.87
N LEU A 370 4.49 -20.54 7.66
CA LEU A 370 4.32 -22.00 7.65
C LEU A 370 2.92 -22.43 8.11
N GLN A 371 2.38 -21.79 9.15
CA GLN A 371 0.99 -22.02 9.61
C GLN A 371 -0.05 -21.64 8.56
N GLU A 372 0.27 -20.65 7.73
CA GLU A 372 -0.56 -20.19 6.61
C GLU A 372 -0.44 -21.05 5.34
N GLY A 373 0.36 -22.12 5.37
CA GLY A 373 0.51 -23.04 4.25
C GLY A 373 1.60 -22.66 3.25
N ALA A 374 2.59 -21.87 3.65
CA ALA A 374 3.75 -21.55 2.82
C ALA A 374 4.50 -22.84 2.42
N ASN A 375 4.75 -22.98 1.12
CA ASN A 375 5.39 -24.13 0.53
C ASN A 375 6.91 -23.95 0.51
N ILE A 376 7.60 -24.76 1.32
CA ILE A 376 9.06 -24.77 1.46
C ILE A 376 9.81 -25.21 0.20
N SER A 377 9.13 -25.88 -0.75
CA SER A 377 9.72 -26.42 -1.97
C SER A 377 9.75 -25.43 -3.14
N LEU A 378 9.20 -24.23 -2.99
CA LEU A 378 9.12 -23.25 -4.08
C LEU A 378 10.49 -22.68 -4.42
N GLU A 379 10.79 -22.55 -5.71
CA GLU A 379 12.09 -22.15 -6.24
C GLU A 379 12.09 -20.67 -6.64
N GLY A 380 12.97 -19.86 -6.02
CA GLY A 380 13.14 -18.44 -6.33
C GLY A 380 14.14 -18.16 -7.47
N ALA A 381 14.66 -16.93 -7.53
CA ALA A 381 15.51 -16.43 -8.64
C ALA A 381 16.76 -17.26 -9.01
N ASN A 382 17.27 -18.11 -8.11
CA ASN A 382 18.43 -19.00 -8.34
C ASN A 382 18.06 -20.50 -8.29
N LYS A 383 16.79 -20.84 -8.50
CA LYS A 383 16.22 -22.16 -8.13
C LYS A 383 16.47 -22.56 -6.67
N ASN A 384 16.75 -21.58 -5.81
CA ASN A 384 16.90 -21.80 -4.38
C ASN A 384 15.51 -21.89 -3.76
N ASN A 385 15.27 -22.96 -3.02
CA ASN A 385 14.10 -23.11 -2.15
C ASN A 385 14.41 -22.67 -0.70
N ALA A 386 13.46 -22.87 0.22
CA ALA A 386 13.62 -22.46 1.61
C ALA A 386 14.84 -23.11 2.29
N LEU A 387 15.11 -24.40 2.04
CA LEU A 387 16.25 -25.11 2.63
C LEU A 387 17.60 -24.60 2.09
N HIS A 388 17.66 -24.21 0.81
CA HIS A 388 18.85 -23.53 0.26
C HIS A 388 19.11 -22.19 0.95
N HIS A 389 18.07 -21.40 1.20
CA HIS A 389 18.21 -20.14 1.94
C HIS A 389 18.65 -20.37 3.38
N ILE A 390 18.10 -21.39 4.06
CA ILE A 390 18.51 -21.78 5.42
C ILE A 390 19.97 -22.24 5.42
N ALA A 391 20.43 -22.99 4.41
CA ALA A 391 21.80 -23.45 4.27
C ALA A 391 22.83 -22.30 4.22
N LEU A 392 22.43 -21.11 3.76
CA LEU A 392 23.27 -19.91 3.72
C LEU A 392 23.38 -19.17 5.06
N LEU A 393 22.51 -19.49 6.03
CA LEU A 393 22.58 -18.93 7.39
C LEU A 393 23.83 -19.42 8.13
N LYS A 394 24.27 -18.63 9.12
CA LYS A 394 25.47 -18.92 9.93
C LYS A 394 25.08 -19.57 11.26
N GLY A 395 25.92 -20.49 11.72
CA GLY A 395 25.84 -21.03 13.08
C GLY A 395 24.49 -21.69 13.39
N GLU A 396 24.04 -21.49 14.62
CA GLU A 396 22.81 -22.09 15.15
C GLU A 396 21.52 -21.65 14.43
N TYR A 397 21.50 -20.51 13.74
CA TYR A 397 20.29 -20.04 13.04
C TYR A 397 19.80 -21.05 12.02
N LYS A 398 20.74 -21.67 11.28
CA LYS A 398 20.43 -22.72 10.31
C LYS A 398 19.68 -23.90 10.94
N ILE A 399 20.16 -24.37 12.10
CA ILE A 399 19.53 -25.46 12.84
C ILE A 399 18.18 -25.01 13.43
N LYS A 400 18.08 -23.79 13.94
CA LYS A 400 16.82 -23.25 14.48
C LYS A 400 15.71 -23.26 13.43
N TYR A 401 15.98 -22.81 12.21
CA TYR A 401 14.99 -22.83 11.12
C TYR A 401 14.69 -24.25 10.63
N LEU A 402 15.69 -25.12 10.50
CA LEU A 402 15.46 -26.51 10.11
C LEU A 402 14.60 -27.24 11.14
N LYS A 403 14.88 -27.10 12.44
CA LYS A 403 14.08 -27.70 13.51
C LYS A 403 12.63 -27.23 13.48
N LEU A 404 12.38 -25.95 13.20
CA LEU A 404 11.02 -25.47 13.01
C LEU A 404 10.31 -26.21 11.86
N ILE A 405 10.95 -26.37 10.70
CA ILE A 405 10.36 -27.12 9.57
C ILE A 405 10.04 -28.56 9.99
N LEU A 406 10.97 -29.24 10.66
CA LEU A 406 10.76 -30.62 11.13
C LEU A 406 9.63 -30.70 12.18
N ASP A 407 9.53 -29.73 13.08
CA ASP A 407 8.43 -29.67 14.06
C ASP A 407 7.08 -29.43 13.39
N PHE A 408 7.03 -28.64 12.32
CA PHE A 408 5.81 -28.39 11.54
C PHE A 408 5.42 -29.60 10.66
N GLU A 409 6.41 -30.35 10.16
CA GLU A 409 6.19 -31.62 9.46
C GLU A 409 5.59 -32.68 10.40
N LYS A 410 6.16 -32.85 11.60
CA LYS A 410 5.63 -33.75 12.64
C LYS A 410 4.19 -33.39 13.08
N LYS A 411 3.82 -32.12 12.98
CA LYS A 411 2.46 -31.62 13.25
C LYS A 411 1.50 -31.79 12.07
N GLY A 412 1.96 -32.30 10.93
CA GLY A 412 1.18 -32.46 9.70
C GLY A 412 0.89 -31.16 8.94
N VAL A 413 1.53 -30.04 9.30
CA VAL A 413 1.36 -28.75 8.60
C VAL A 413 2.14 -28.74 7.28
N ILE A 414 3.33 -29.35 7.28
CA ILE A 414 4.14 -29.59 6.08
C ILE A 414 4.01 -31.06 5.75
N SER A 415 3.66 -31.40 4.51
CA SER A 415 3.67 -32.80 4.09
C SER A 415 5.10 -33.30 3.91
N SER A 416 5.36 -34.56 4.26
CA SER A 416 6.67 -35.19 4.07
C SER A 416 7.10 -35.15 2.60
N GLU A 417 6.16 -35.22 1.65
CA GLU A 417 6.41 -35.03 0.22
C GLU A 417 7.03 -33.66 -0.10
N LYS A 418 6.48 -32.56 0.44
CA LYS A 418 7.03 -31.21 0.25
C LYS A 418 8.40 -31.07 0.89
N LEU A 419 8.62 -31.72 2.04
CA LEU A 419 9.92 -31.77 2.70
C LEU A 419 10.96 -32.51 1.85
N HIS A 420 10.66 -33.73 1.40
CA HIS A 420 11.55 -34.52 0.55
C HIS A 420 11.87 -33.78 -0.75
N LYS A 421 10.85 -33.21 -1.42
CA LYS A 421 11.04 -32.38 -2.62
C LYS A 421 11.99 -31.22 -2.35
N ALA A 422 11.85 -30.54 -1.21
CA ALA A 422 12.73 -29.43 -0.85
C ALA A 422 14.18 -29.89 -0.55
N ILE A 423 14.35 -31.07 0.05
CA ILE A 423 15.66 -31.65 0.37
C ILE A 423 16.41 -32.05 -0.90
N ASN A 424 15.69 -32.67 -1.86
CA ASN A 424 16.25 -33.26 -3.07
C ASN A 424 16.28 -32.29 -4.27
N ALA A 425 15.74 -31.08 -4.15
CA ALA A 425 15.85 -30.08 -5.21
C ALA A 425 17.30 -29.58 -5.35
N GLN A 426 17.74 -29.43 -6.59
CA GLN A 426 19.02 -28.79 -6.93
C GLN A 426 18.78 -27.34 -7.36
N ASN A 427 19.64 -26.44 -6.91
CA ASN A 427 19.59 -25.05 -7.34
C ASN A 427 20.18 -24.86 -8.76
N LYS A 428 20.32 -23.61 -9.21
CA LYS A 428 20.87 -23.28 -10.53
C LYS A 428 22.32 -23.76 -10.75
N ASP A 429 23.07 -24.01 -9.68
CA ASP A 429 24.46 -24.51 -9.72
C ASP A 429 24.54 -26.05 -9.54
N ASP A 430 23.40 -26.72 -9.73
CA ASP A 430 23.18 -28.15 -9.52
C ASP A 430 23.57 -28.60 -8.10
N LYS A 431 23.33 -27.74 -7.09
CA LYS A 431 23.66 -28.00 -5.69
C LYS A 431 22.44 -28.30 -4.86
N TYR A 432 22.52 -29.36 -4.05
CA TYR A 432 21.55 -29.63 -2.98
C TYR A 432 21.71 -28.64 -1.81
N PRO A 433 20.68 -28.44 -0.97
CA PRO A 433 20.78 -27.60 0.23
C PRO A 433 21.95 -27.98 1.16
N ALA A 434 22.20 -29.28 1.31
CA ALA A 434 23.32 -29.80 2.10
C ALA A 434 24.68 -29.41 1.50
N GLN A 435 24.86 -29.51 0.19
CA GLN A 435 26.08 -29.08 -0.50
C GLN A 435 26.28 -27.57 -0.39
N VAL A 436 25.22 -26.76 -0.52
CA VAL A 436 25.29 -25.30 -0.31
C VAL A 436 25.78 -24.97 1.10
N ALA A 437 25.28 -25.66 2.13
CA ALA A 437 25.73 -25.47 3.51
C ALA A 437 27.22 -25.80 3.68
N LEU A 438 27.68 -26.87 3.03
CA LEU A 438 29.08 -27.30 3.04
C LEU A 438 29.99 -26.33 2.29
N ILE A 439 29.60 -25.81 1.14
CA ILE A 439 30.39 -24.82 0.38
C ILE A 439 30.49 -23.52 1.18
N ARG A 440 29.36 -23.01 1.69
CA ARG A 440 29.27 -21.75 2.45
C ARG A 440 30.19 -21.68 3.67
N GLN A 441 30.47 -22.82 4.32
CA GLN A 441 31.35 -22.88 5.50
C GLN A 441 32.85 -22.69 5.16
N THR A 442 33.20 -22.91 3.89
CA THR A 442 34.59 -22.86 3.36
C THR A 442 34.97 -21.50 2.80
N GLU A 443 33.98 -20.63 2.54
CA GLU A 443 34.15 -19.26 2.07
C GLU A 443 34.48 -18.29 3.21
N LYS A 444 35.48 -17.41 3.00
CA LYS A 444 35.74 -16.28 3.90
C LYS A 444 34.69 -15.19 3.65
N ILE A 445 34.13 -14.60 4.71
CA ILE A 445 33.13 -13.52 4.60
C ILE A 445 33.80 -12.28 3.96
N PRO A 446 33.22 -11.68 2.90
CA PRO A 446 33.70 -10.42 2.34
C PRO A 446 33.68 -9.30 3.41
N SER A 447 34.72 -8.47 3.43
CA SER A 447 34.91 -7.39 4.42
C SER A 447 33.72 -6.41 4.52
N LYS A 448 32.94 -6.23 3.45
CA LYS A 448 31.75 -5.36 3.40
C LYS A 448 30.56 -5.85 4.24
N LEU A 449 30.55 -7.10 4.69
CA LEU A 449 29.55 -7.67 5.61
C LEU A 449 30.03 -7.64 7.08
N LYS A 450 31.14 -6.96 7.38
CA LYS A 450 31.65 -6.78 8.74
C LYS A 450 30.84 -5.80 9.58
N ASP A 451 29.99 -4.95 9.02
CA ASP A 451 29.15 -4.07 9.87
C ASP A 451 28.08 -4.86 10.66
N PHE A 452 27.73 -6.06 10.20
CA PHE A 452 26.91 -7.01 10.97
C PHE A 452 27.72 -7.81 12.03
N SER A 453 29.03 -7.56 12.17
CA SER A 453 29.93 -8.33 13.06
C SER A 453 29.92 -7.90 14.53
N ARG A 454 29.11 -6.89 14.88
CA ARG A 454 29.04 -6.34 16.24
C ARG A 454 28.34 -7.27 17.25
N TRP A 455 27.78 -8.41 16.82
CA TRP A 455 26.88 -9.25 17.61
C TRP A 455 27.32 -10.69 17.91
N VAL A 456 28.59 -11.09 17.72
CA VAL A 456 29.00 -12.48 18.00
C VAL A 456 30.37 -12.57 18.64
N ARG A 457 30.42 -12.50 19.97
CA ARG A 457 31.47 -13.12 20.79
C ARG A 457 30.91 -14.37 21.47
N SER A 458 31.08 -15.54 20.86
CA SER A 458 31.11 -16.82 21.59
C SER A 458 32.28 -17.69 21.09
N ARG A 459 32.93 -18.37 22.05
CA ARG A 459 34.08 -19.29 21.87
C ARG A 459 33.58 -20.70 21.38
N PRO A 460 34.46 -21.54 20.81
CA PRO A 460 34.31 -22.30 19.55
C PRO A 460 33.31 -23.47 19.63
N THR A 461 32.51 -23.76 18.59
CA THR A 461 32.79 -24.81 17.59
C THR A 461 32.04 -24.54 16.27
N LYS A 462 32.72 -23.96 15.27
CA LYS A 462 32.09 -23.50 14.01
C LYS A 462 31.65 -24.62 13.03
N HIS A 463 31.97 -25.89 13.30
CA HIS A 463 31.74 -27.03 12.40
C HIS A 463 30.49 -27.85 12.70
N TYR A 464 29.99 -27.76 13.94
CA TYR A 464 28.94 -28.65 14.44
C TYR A 464 27.59 -28.40 13.73
N TYR A 465 27.17 -27.15 13.62
CA TYR A 465 25.88 -26.80 13.04
C TYR A 465 25.75 -27.16 11.55
N THR A 466 26.82 -27.09 10.77
CA THR A 466 26.75 -27.53 9.37
C THR A 466 26.67 -29.06 9.29
N ALA A 467 27.45 -29.77 10.11
CA ALA A 467 27.39 -31.23 10.16
C ALA A 467 26.01 -31.72 10.59
N GLU A 468 25.45 -31.16 11.66
CA GLU A 468 24.09 -31.46 12.12
C GLU A 468 23.04 -31.14 11.05
N PHE A 469 23.14 -29.98 10.40
CA PHE A 469 22.19 -29.60 9.37
C PHE A 469 22.19 -30.61 8.24
N CYS A 470 23.36 -30.96 7.71
CA CYS A 470 23.48 -31.98 6.68
C CYS A 470 22.95 -33.33 7.19
N ALA A 471 23.32 -33.74 8.40
CA ALA A 471 22.88 -35.01 8.98
C ALA A 471 21.36 -35.11 9.09
N GLU A 472 20.69 -34.06 9.55
CA GLU A 472 19.23 -33.98 9.64
C GLU A 472 18.59 -34.09 8.26
N LEU A 473 19.11 -33.38 7.24
CA LEU A 473 18.59 -33.54 5.88
C LEU A 473 18.74 -34.99 5.37
N LEU A 474 19.88 -35.63 5.67
CA LEU A 474 20.13 -37.04 5.29
C LEU A 474 19.21 -38.05 6.01
N GLN A 475 18.73 -37.71 7.20
CA GLN A 475 17.83 -38.56 8.00
C GLN A 475 16.36 -38.36 7.62
N ASN A 476 15.99 -37.19 7.08
CA ASN A 476 14.60 -36.81 6.80
C ASN A 476 14.24 -36.82 5.30
N GLY A 477 14.83 -37.72 4.51
CA GLY A 477 14.40 -37.98 3.13
C GLY A 477 15.34 -37.57 2.00
N ALA A 478 16.63 -37.35 2.29
CA ALA A 478 17.63 -37.22 1.22
C ALA A 478 17.79 -38.53 0.43
N GLU A 479 17.66 -38.45 -0.88
CA GLU A 479 17.94 -39.53 -1.83
C GLU A 479 19.44 -39.59 -2.12
N ASN A 480 19.99 -40.77 -2.47
CA ASN A 480 21.41 -40.92 -2.80
C ASN A 480 22.35 -40.14 -1.83
N LYS A 481 22.20 -40.40 -0.53
CA LYS A 481 22.73 -39.58 0.58
C LYS A 481 24.18 -39.10 0.43
N SER A 482 25.05 -39.89 -0.20
CA SER A 482 26.43 -39.53 -0.49
C SER A 482 26.56 -38.30 -1.41
N ASP A 483 25.65 -38.12 -2.38
CA ASP A 483 25.66 -37.01 -3.33
C ASP A 483 25.42 -35.68 -2.62
N HIS A 484 24.48 -35.65 -1.67
CA HIS A 484 24.13 -34.47 -0.88
C HIS A 484 25.30 -33.90 -0.06
N ILE A 485 26.32 -34.71 0.22
CA ILE A 485 27.50 -34.29 0.99
C ILE A 485 28.78 -34.27 0.18
N THR A 486 28.74 -34.64 -1.10
CA THR A 486 29.87 -34.61 -2.01
C THR A 486 29.93 -33.25 -2.71
N ILE A 487 30.99 -32.47 -2.48
CA ILE A 487 31.20 -31.17 -3.13
C ILE A 487 32.41 -31.20 -4.09
N PRO A 488 32.52 -30.27 -5.05
CA PRO A 488 33.66 -30.17 -5.96
C PRO A 488 35.01 -30.03 -5.23
N LYS A 489 36.09 -30.59 -5.80
CA LYS A 489 37.41 -30.73 -5.15
C LYS A 489 37.99 -29.37 -4.74
N GLU A 490 37.77 -28.33 -5.53
CA GLU A 490 38.19 -26.94 -5.31
C GLU A 490 37.63 -26.32 -4.03
N HIS A 491 36.48 -26.82 -3.54
CA HIS A 491 35.87 -26.37 -2.29
C HIS A 491 36.26 -27.22 -1.07
N ARG A 492 36.94 -28.37 -1.25
CA ARG A 492 37.29 -29.32 -0.17
C ARG A 492 38.50 -28.85 0.65
N LYS A 493 38.28 -27.84 1.51
CA LYS A 493 39.28 -27.39 2.50
C LYS A 493 39.27 -28.29 3.75
N GLN A 494 40.25 -28.14 4.65
CA GLN A 494 40.33 -28.90 5.91
C GLN A 494 39.00 -28.96 6.69
N LYS A 495 38.26 -27.85 6.70
CA LYS A 495 36.93 -27.74 7.32
C LYS A 495 35.89 -28.69 6.75
N TYR A 496 35.93 -28.94 5.44
CA TYR A 496 35.02 -29.87 4.78
C TYR A 496 35.22 -31.28 5.34
N TYR A 497 36.46 -31.78 5.36
CA TYR A 497 36.78 -33.12 5.86
C TYR A 497 36.41 -33.32 7.34
N GLN A 498 36.60 -32.30 8.18
CA GLN A 498 36.18 -32.34 9.58
C GLN A 498 34.65 -32.44 9.70
N THR A 499 33.93 -31.70 8.86
CA THR A 499 32.46 -31.67 8.86
C THR A 499 31.89 -32.99 8.34
N THR A 500 32.45 -33.54 7.25
CA THR A 500 32.01 -34.84 6.70
C THR A 500 32.34 -36.01 7.60
N LYS A 501 33.48 -35.97 8.32
CA LYS A 501 33.77 -36.94 9.38
C LYS A 501 32.67 -36.92 10.44
N ARG A 502 32.28 -35.73 10.91
CA ARG A 502 31.20 -35.60 11.89
C ARG A 502 29.84 -36.06 11.34
N ILE A 503 29.54 -35.77 10.08
CA ILE A 503 28.32 -36.28 9.42
C ILE A 503 28.34 -37.82 9.42
N LYS A 504 29.47 -38.43 9.04
CA LYS A 504 29.65 -39.89 9.09
C LYS A 504 29.44 -40.44 10.50
N ASP A 505 29.96 -39.77 11.53
CA ASP A 505 29.76 -40.19 12.92
C ASP A 505 28.27 -40.15 13.35
N ILE A 506 27.46 -39.25 12.76
CA ILE A 506 26.04 -39.09 13.10
C ILE A 506 25.14 -40.02 12.26
N THR A 507 25.42 -40.17 10.97
CA THR A 507 24.51 -40.82 10.01
C THR A 507 25.05 -42.10 9.39
N GLY A 508 26.33 -42.41 9.58
CA GLY A 508 27.04 -43.49 8.88
C GLY A 508 27.38 -43.17 7.41
N VAL A 509 26.90 -42.06 6.85
CA VAL A 509 27.08 -41.71 5.44
C VAL A 509 28.43 -41.03 5.23
N SER A 510 29.18 -41.48 4.22
CA SER A 510 30.43 -40.85 3.78
C SER A 510 30.25 -40.24 2.39
N PRO A 511 30.92 -39.11 2.07
CA PRO A 511 31.04 -38.70 0.67
C PRO A 511 31.77 -39.80 -0.11
N ASP A 512 31.40 -39.99 -1.37
CA ASP A 512 31.79 -41.16 -2.17
C ASP A 512 33.33 -41.36 -2.22
N PRO A 513 33.82 -42.61 -2.17
CA PRO A 513 35.22 -42.90 -1.87
C PRO A 513 36.08 -42.96 -3.13
N GLU A 514 36.51 -41.80 -3.65
CA GLU A 514 37.80 -41.75 -4.34
C GLU A 514 38.93 -41.68 -3.29
N ASN A 515 39.19 -42.80 -2.60
CA ASN A 515 40.39 -43.16 -1.78
C ASN A 515 40.10 -43.94 -0.48
N THR A 516 39.34 -45.04 -0.55
CA THR A 516 39.46 -46.13 0.46
C THR A 516 40.21 -47.34 -0.09
N ARG A 517 41.11 -47.15 -1.06
CA ARG A 517 42.13 -48.14 -1.43
C ARG A 517 43.46 -47.45 -1.77
N ARG A 518 44.31 -47.35 -0.76
CA ARG A 518 45.72 -47.77 -0.76
C ARG A 518 46.29 -47.48 0.62
N THR A 519 46.22 -48.54 1.43
CA THR A 519 47.15 -48.88 2.52
C THR A 519 48.59 -48.66 2.12
#